data_AF-A0A7G9R0R7-F1
#
_entry.id   AF-A0A7G9R0R7-F1
#
_cell.length_a   1.000
_cell.length_b   1.000
_cell.length_c   1.000
_cell.angle_alpha   90.00
_cell.angle_beta   90.00
_cell.angle_gamma   90.00
#
_symmetry.space_group_name_H-M   'P 1'
#
loop_
_entity.id
_entity.type
_entity.pdbx_description
1 polymer ?
#
loop_
_entity_poly.entity_id
_entity_poly.type
_entity_poly.pdbx_seq_one_letter_code
_entity_poly.pdbx_strand_id
1 'polypeptide(L)'
;MTTWDFSRARHIRGAVAPLGAAATAVQDAAAATGLDVPSQVREDYEQASLDADYAELATSLPATARAMTSVGAARDAAAEDRDALSALGADLLGLSDQAEQALGYLVDGEVSRAQDAADAVAATQRWVLPLGLGLVLLATVVLLGLVGVFVLALRRRSLPRHAAGAVGEESPPAEHSVGAGPAA
;
A
#
# COMPACT_ATOMS: atom_id res chain seq x y z
N MET A 1 39.24 -45.94 -25.50
CA MET A 1 38.40 -46.68 -24.53
C MET A 1 37.96 -45.69 -23.47
N THR A 2 36.67 -45.35 -23.40
CA THR A 2 36.15 -44.49 -22.33
C THR A 2 36.09 -45.32 -21.05
N THR A 3 36.96 -45.04 -20.09
CA THR A 3 36.94 -45.68 -18.78
C THR A 3 35.68 -45.23 -18.05
N TRP A 4 34.75 -46.16 -17.85
CA TRP A 4 33.52 -45.90 -17.10
C TRP A 4 33.83 -45.81 -15.61
N ASP A 5 33.50 -44.67 -14.99
CA ASP A 5 33.68 -44.45 -13.54
C ASP A 5 32.36 -44.69 -12.79
N PHE A 6 32.20 -45.89 -12.24
CA PHE A 6 31.03 -46.26 -11.45
C PHE A 6 30.90 -45.47 -10.13
N SER A 7 32.02 -45.05 -9.55
CA SER A 7 32.03 -44.29 -8.29
C SER A 7 31.47 -42.90 -8.53
N ARG A 8 31.91 -42.24 -9.61
CA ARG A 8 31.36 -40.96 -10.05
C ARG A 8 29.87 -41.06 -10.38
N ALA A 9 29.46 -42.10 -11.11
CA ALA A 9 28.04 -42.30 -11.43
C ALA A 9 27.16 -42.47 -10.17
N ARG A 10 27.64 -43.18 -9.14
CA ARG A 10 26.93 -43.33 -7.87
C ARG A 10 26.85 -42.01 -7.10
N HIS A 11 27.93 -41.22 -7.10
CA HIS A 11 27.95 -39.90 -6.47
C HIS A 11 26.94 -38.95 -7.11
N ILE A 12 26.98 -38.79 -8.44
CA ILE A 12 26.05 -37.94 -9.20
C ILE A 12 24.61 -38.37 -8.96
N ARG A 13 24.31 -39.67 -9.00
CA ARG A 13 22.96 -40.17 -8.71
C ARG A 13 22.48 -39.78 -7.32
N GLY A 14 23.38 -39.79 -6.33
CA GLY A 14 23.07 -39.33 -4.97
C GLY A 14 22.75 -37.84 -4.90
N ALA A 15 23.52 -37.02 -5.62
CA ALA A 15 23.31 -35.57 -5.69
C ALA A 15 22.02 -35.18 -6.43
N VAL A 16 21.68 -35.89 -7.52
CA VAL A 16 20.51 -35.61 -8.35
C VAL A 16 19.21 -36.13 -7.74
N ALA A 17 19.24 -37.24 -6.98
CA ALA A 17 18.04 -37.84 -6.40
C ALA A 17 17.11 -36.86 -5.65
N PRO A 18 17.59 -35.95 -4.77
CA PRO A 18 16.71 -34.98 -4.10
C PRO A 18 16.20 -33.85 -5.04
N LEU A 19 16.87 -33.56 -6.15
CA LEU A 19 16.50 -32.47 -7.06
C LEU A 19 15.15 -32.71 -7.76
N GLY A 20 14.77 -33.98 -7.94
CA GLY A 20 13.48 -34.32 -8.56
C GLY A 20 12.29 -33.72 -7.80
N ALA A 21 12.26 -33.87 -6.47
CA ALA A 21 11.18 -33.30 -5.65
C ALA A 21 11.18 -31.76 -5.68
N ALA A 22 12.36 -31.13 -5.72
CA ALA A 22 12.47 -29.68 -5.80
C ALA A 22 12.01 -29.14 -7.16
N ALA A 23 12.36 -29.81 -8.27
CA ALA A 23 11.89 -29.46 -9.60
C ALA A 23 10.37 -29.63 -9.73
N THR A 24 9.80 -30.70 -9.16
CA THR A 24 8.34 -30.87 -9.08
C THR A 24 7.70 -29.74 -8.29
N ALA A 25 8.28 -29.31 -7.16
CA ALA A 25 7.74 -28.18 -6.39
C ALA A 25 7.71 -26.87 -7.20
N VAL A 26 8.69 -26.61 -8.07
CA VAL A 26 8.68 -25.47 -9.00
C VAL A 26 7.54 -25.59 -10.01
N GLN A 27 7.35 -26.78 -10.59
CA GLN A 27 6.26 -27.04 -11.55
C GLN A 27 4.88 -26.92 -10.90
N ASP A 28 4.73 -27.43 -9.68
CA ASP A 28 3.50 -27.31 -8.90
C ASP A 28 3.19 -25.85 -8.57
N ALA A 29 4.21 -25.07 -8.18
CA ALA A 29 4.06 -23.64 -7.93
C ALA A 29 3.67 -22.88 -9.21
N ALA A 30 4.29 -23.20 -10.35
CA ALA A 30 3.93 -22.67 -11.66
C ALA A 30 2.46 -22.96 -12.00
N ALA A 31 2.04 -24.21 -11.86
CA ALA A 31 0.67 -24.62 -12.12
C ALA A 31 -0.35 -23.95 -11.17
N ALA A 32 -0.02 -23.84 -9.88
CA ALA A 32 -0.89 -23.24 -8.88
C ALA A 32 -1.08 -21.73 -9.08
N THR A 33 -0.03 -21.03 -9.50
CA THR A 33 -0.04 -19.57 -9.68
C THR A 33 -0.38 -19.15 -11.12
N GLY A 34 -0.31 -20.07 -12.08
CA GLY A 34 -0.40 -19.77 -13.50
C GLY A 34 0.77 -18.92 -14.00
N LEU A 35 1.90 -18.91 -13.29
CA LEU A 35 3.14 -18.24 -13.70
C LEU A 35 4.03 -19.23 -14.43
N ASP A 36 4.72 -18.76 -15.46
CA ASP A 36 5.72 -19.57 -16.15
C ASP A 36 6.98 -19.75 -15.31
N VAL A 37 7.65 -20.90 -15.47
CA VAL A 37 8.95 -21.14 -14.83
C VAL A 37 10.00 -20.19 -15.43
N PRO A 38 10.77 -19.45 -14.61
CA PRO A 38 11.80 -18.55 -15.09
C PRO A 38 12.80 -19.25 -16.03
N SER A 39 13.14 -18.61 -17.14
CA SER A 39 14.02 -19.21 -18.16
C SER A 39 15.39 -19.55 -17.61
N GLN A 40 15.95 -18.68 -16.77
CA GLN A 40 17.25 -18.92 -16.15
C GLN A 40 17.26 -20.17 -15.27
N VAL A 41 16.23 -20.39 -14.45
CA VAL A 41 16.13 -21.59 -13.60
C VAL A 41 16.01 -22.86 -14.44
N ARG A 42 15.28 -22.80 -15.57
CA ARG A 42 15.21 -23.91 -16.53
C ARG A 42 16.58 -24.17 -17.18
N GLU A 43 17.27 -23.13 -17.62
CA GLU A 43 18.60 -23.23 -18.24
C GLU A 43 19.62 -23.81 -17.25
N ASP A 44 19.65 -23.33 -16.01
CA ASP A 44 20.52 -23.86 -14.95
C ASP A 44 20.25 -25.34 -14.68
N TYR A 45 18.97 -25.75 -14.67
CA TYR A 45 18.58 -27.14 -14.50
C TYR A 45 19.03 -28.02 -15.68
N GLU A 46 18.84 -27.54 -16.91
CA GLU A 46 19.17 -28.28 -18.14
C GLU A 46 20.68 -28.37 -18.39
N GLN A 47 21.45 -27.36 -17.97
CA GLN A 47 22.89 -27.28 -18.20
C GLN A 47 23.73 -27.87 -17.04
N ALA A 48 23.13 -28.15 -15.88
CA ALA A 48 23.83 -28.70 -14.73
C ALA A 48 24.51 -30.04 -15.04
N SER A 49 25.83 -30.06 -14.93
CA SER A 49 26.67 -31.21 -15.29
C SER A 49 27.77 -31.52 -14.27
N LEU A 50 28.00 -30.60 -13.33
CA LEU A 50 29.01 -30.70 -12.29
C LEU A 50 28.37 -30.78 -10.90
N ASP A 51 29.11 -31.31 -9.94
CA ASP A 51 28.64 -31.45 -8.55
C ASP A 51 28.29 -30.09 -7.91
N ALA A 52 29.01 -29.03 -8.30
CA ALA A 52 28.72 -27.66 -7.87
C ALA A 52 27.35 -27.19 -8.37
N ASP A 53 27.03 -27.43 -9.64
CA ASP A 53 25.75 -27.08 -10.26
C ASP A 53 24.59 -27.79 -9.55
N TYR A 54 24.75 -29.07 -9.20
CA TYR A 54 23.72 -29.81 -8.47
C TYR A 54 23.52 -29.30 -7.04
N ALA A 55 24.59 -28.88 -6.36
CA ALA A 55 24.50 -28.27 -5.04
C ALA A 55 23.80 -26.90 -5.08
N GLU A 56 24.06 -26.11 -6.12
CA GLU A 56 23.37 -24.85 -6.36
C GLU A 56 21.88 -25.08 -6.62
N LEU A 57 21.52 -25.99 -7.54
CA LEU A 57 20.14 -26.39 -7.81
C LEU A 57 19.38 -26.87 -6.57
N ALA A 58 20.06 -27.56 -5.65
CA ALA A 58 19.45 -28.03 -4.41
C ALA A 58 18.95 -26.88 -3.52
N THR A 59 19.49 -25.67 -3.69
CA THR A 59 19.09 -24.46 -2.95
C THR A 59 18.25 -23.50 -3.79
N SER A 60 18.56 -23.35 -5.08
CA SER A 60 17.87 -22.42 -5.98
C SER A 60 16.47 -22.89 -6.36
N LEU A 61 16.24 -24.19 -6.58
CA LEU A 61 14.92 -24.72 -6.94
C LEU A 61 13.88 -24.49 -5.82
N PRO A 62 14.14 -24.85 -4.54
CA PRO A 62 13.20 -24.54 -3.46
C PRO A 62 12.97 -23.04 -3.26
N ALA A 63 14.01 -22.21 -3.45
CA ALA A 63 13.88 -20.76 -3.36
C ALA A 63 12.97 -20.22 -4.48
N THR A 64 13.14 -20.73 -5.71
CA THR A 64 12.31 -20.37 -6.85
C THR A 64 10.84 -20.73 -6.61
N ALA A 65 10.55 -21.96 -6.16
CA ALA A 65 9.17 -22.37 -5.88
C ALA A 65 8.48 -21.46 -4.83
N ARG A 66 9.24 -21.04 -3.80
CA ARG A 66 8.74 -20.08 -2.80
C ARG A 66 8.50 -18.70 -3.40
N ALA A 67 9.45 -18.17 -4.18
CA ALA A 67 9.30 -16.88 -4.83
C ALA A 67 8.10 -16.86 -5.80
N MET A 68 7.92 -17.90 -6.62
CA MET A 68 6.74 -18.04 -7.48
C MET A 68 5.44 -18.00 -6.68
N THR A 69 5.39 -18.72 -5.55
CA THR A 69 4.22 -18.72 -4.66
C THR A 69 3.95 -17.32 -4.07
N SER A 70 4.99 -16.65 -3.58
CA SER A 70 4.87 -15.28 -3.02
C SER A 70 4.44 -14.26 -4.07
N VAL A 71 5.03 -14.31 -5.27
CA VAL A 71 4.68 -13.42 -6.39
C VAL A 71 3.26 -13.68 -6.87
N GLY A 72 2.84 -14.95 -6.96
CA GLY A 72 1.45 -15.32 -7.27
C GLY A 72 0.48 -14.72 -6.26
N ALA A 73 0.77 -14.86 -4.96
CA ALA A 73 -0.04 -14.26 -3.90
C ALA A 73 -0.07 -12.72 -3.97
N ALA A 74 1.07 -12.08 -4.27
CA ALA A 74 1.14 -10.63 -4.47
C ALA A 74 0.31 -10.15 -5.67
N ARG A 75 0.33 -10.90 -6.78
CA ARG A 75 -0.49 -10.63 -7.97
C ARG A 75 -1.98 -10.78 -7.66
N ASP A 76 -2.36 -11.86 -6.98
CA ASP A 76 -3.76 -12.11 -6.61
C ASP A 76 -4.26 -11.05 -5.61
N ALA A 77 -3.41 -10.63 -4.67
CA ALA A 77 -3.70 -9.50 -3.79
C ALA A 77 -3.84 -8.19 -4.59
N ALA A 78 -2.98 -7.91 -5.56
CA ALA A 78 -3.12 -6.72 -6.40
C ALA A 78 -4.43 -6.72 -7.21
N ALA A 79 -4.86 -7.89 -7.68
CA ALA A 79 -6.08 -8.08 -8.47
C ALA A 79 -7.37 -8.24 -7.64
N GLU A 80 -7.27 -8.25 -6.32
CA GLU A 80 -8.41 -8.43 -5.41
C GLU A 80 -9.46 -7.32 -5.61
N ASP A 81 -10.72 -7.70 -5.78
CA ASP A 81 -11.83 -6.75 -5.88
C ASP A 81 -12.09 -6.13 -4.50
N ARG A 82 -11.87 -4.82 -4.38
CA ARG A 82 -11.85 -4.09 -3.11
C ARG A 82 -13.01 -3.12 -3.03
N ASP A 83 -13.49 -2.89 -1.80
CA ASP A 83 -14.35 -1.75 -1.52
C ASP A 83 -13.63 -0.43 -1.87
N ALA A 84 -14.40 0.62 -2.18
CA ALA A 84 -13.85 1.86 -2.71
C ALA A 84 -12.77 2.52 -1.82
N LEU A 85 -12.82 2.33 -0.49
CA LEU A 85 -11.83 2.89 0.42
C LEU A 85 -10.52 2.09 0.38
N SER A 86 -10.64 0.77 0.38
CA SER A 86 -9.51 -0.14 0.25
C SER A 86 -8.85 -0.02 -1.13
N ALA A 87 -9.62 0.19 -2.19
CA ALA A 87 -9.09 0.44 -3.54
C ALA A 87 -8.23 1.71 -3.60
N LEU A 88 -8.69 2.82 -2.99
CA LEU A 88 -7.92 4.06 -2.91
C LEU A 88 -6.63 3.90 -2.11
N GLY A 89 -6.69 3.17 -1.00
CA GLY A 89 -5.50 2.85 -0.20
C GLY A 89 -4.48 2.00 -0.97
N ALA A 90 -4.94 1.02 -1.74
CA ALA A 90 -4.08 0.17 -2.57
C ALA A 90 -3.41 0.95 -3.72
N ASP A 91 -4.16 1.84 -4.38
CA ASP A 91 -3.65 2.71 -5.46
C ASP A 91 -2.60 3.69 -4.93
N LEU A 92 -2.87 4.35 -3.80
CA LEU A 92 -1.91 5.24 -3.14
C LEU A 92 -0.62 4.53 -2.71
N LEU A 93 -0.71 3.26 -2.35
CA LEU A 93 0.44 2.45 -1.96
C LEU A 93 1.12 1.77 -3.15
N GLY A 94 0.61 1.92 -4.38
CA GLY A 94 1.18 1.33 -5.58
C GLY A 94 1.19 -0.20 -5.54
N LEU A 95 0.16 -0.84 -4.97
CA LEU A 95 0.13 -2.29 -4.78
C LEU A 95 0.30 -3.06 -6.10
N SER A 96 -0.32 -2.55 -7.18
CA SER A 96 -0.23 -3.13 -8.52
C SER A 96 1.17 -3.00 -9.11
N ASP A 97 1.77 -1.82 -9.02
CA ASP A 97 3.14 -1.57 -9.53
C ASP A 97 4.17 -2.44 -8.79
N GLN A 98 4.00 -2.61 -7.49
CA GLN A 98 4.88 -3.48 -6.70
C GLN A 98 4.71 -4.96 -7.07
N ALA A 99 3.48 -5.43 -7.30
CA ALA A 99 3.23 -6.79 -7.74
C ALA A 99 3.79 -7.05 -9.16
N GLU A 100 3.66 -6.08 -10.05
CA GLU A 100 4.25 -6.14 -11.41
C GLU A 100 5.78 -6.13 -11.36
N GLN A 101 6.37 -5.32 -10.47
CA GLN A 101 7.82 -5.33 -10.25
C GLN A 101 8.32 -6.66 -9.69
N ALA A 102 7.60 -7.28 -8.74
CA ALA A 102 7.94 -8.59 -8.21
C ALA A 102 7.89 -9.68 -9.31
N LEU A 103 6.91 -9.59 -10.22
CA LEU A 103 6.84 -10.46 -11.40
C LEU A 103 8.01 -10.23 -12.35
N GLY A 104 8.38 -8.97 -12.60
CA GLY A 104 9.53 -8.61 -13.42
C GLY A 104 10.82 -9.27 -12.92
N TYR A 105 11.13 -9.12 -11.62
CA TYR A 105 12.30 -9.77 -11.02
C TYR A 105 12.25 -11.31 -11.14
N LEU A 106 11.07 -11.91 -11.01
CA LEU A 106 10.93 -13.36 -11.15
C LEU A 106 11.23 -13.82 -12.59
N VAL A 107 10.71 -13.10 -13.59
CA VAL A 107 10.96 -13.39 -15.01
C VAL A 107 12.44 -13.23 -15.36
N ASP A 108 13.10 -12.23 -14.79
CA ASP A 108 14.53 -11.98 -14.97
C ASP A 108 15.43 -12.97 -14.20
N GLY A 109 14.85 -13.93 -13.48
CA GLY A 109 15.60 -14.93 -12.70
C GLY A 109 16.14 -14.40 -11.37
N GLU A 110 15.81 -13.17 -10.99
CA GLU A 110 16.21 -12.53 -9.73
C GLU A 110 15.35 -12.99 -8.54
N VAL A 111 15.38 -14.29 -8.25
CA VAL A 111 14.52 -14.98 -7.27
C VAL A 111 14.47 -14.28 -5.90
N SER A 112 15.63 -13.86 -5.37
CA SER A 112 15.68 -13.17 -4.07
C SER A 112 14.98 -11.81 -4.12
N ARG A 113 15.20 -11.02 -5.17
CA ARG A 113 14.56 -9.69 -5.30
C ARG A 113 13.06 -9.82 -5.55
N ALA A 114 12.65 -10.82 -6.32
CA ALA A 114 11.25 -11.14 -6.52
C ALA A 114 10.56 -11.47 -5.20
N GLN A 115 11.21 -12.27 -4.33
CA GLN A 115 10.68 -12.60 -3.01
C GLN A 115 10.60 -11.37 -2.10
N ASP A 116 11.67 -10.56 -2.02
CA ASP A 116 11.68 -9.33 -1.21
C ASP A 116 10.58 -8.36 -1.64
N ALA A 117 10.37 -8.20 -2.95
CA ALA A 117 9.30 -7.36 -3.51
C ALA A 117 7.90 -7.92 -3.19
N ALA A 118 7.71 -9.23 -3.29
CA ALA A 118 6.43 -9.86 -2.93
C ALA A 118 6.13 -9.75 -1.42
N ASP A 119 7.12 -9.91 -0.56
CA ASP A 119 6.98 -9.75 0.88
C ASP A 119 6.65 -8.29 1.25
N ALA A 120 7.18 -7.32 0.50
CA ALA A 120 6.81 -5.91 0.64
C ALA A 120 5.33 -5.67 0.32
N VAL A 121 4.79 -6.31 -0.72
CA VAL A 121 3.34 -6.25 -1.03
C VAL A 121 2.51 -6.79 0.13
N ALA A 122 2.89 -7.95 0.68
CA ALA A 122 2.19 -8.57 1.82
C ALA A 122 2.25 -7.70 3.08
N ALA A 123 3.37 -7.03 3.35
CA ALA A 123 3.50 -6.09 4.45
C ALA A 123 2.60 -4.85 4.25
N THR A 124 2.54 -4.35 3.02
CA THR A 124 1.78 -3.16 2.65
C THR A 124 0.27 -3.40 2.66
N GLN A 125 -0.18 -4.61 2.33
CA GLN A 125 -1.60 -5.01 2.38
C GLN A 125 -2.23 -4.77 3.76
N ARG A 126 -1.45 -4.90 4.86
CA ARG A 126 -1.91 -4.65 6.23
C ARG A 126 -2.26 -3.18 6.51
N TRP A 127 -1.77 -2.26 5.69
CA TRP A 127 -1.93 -0.81 5.84
C TRP A 127 -2.96 -0.18 4.90
N VAL A 128 -3.48 -0.94 3.94
CA VAL A 128 -4.42 -0.47 2.91
C VAL A 128 -5.67 0.17 3.53
N LEU A 129 -6.32 -0.55 4.45
CA LEU A 129 -7.56 -0.12 5.11
C LEU A 129 -7.38 1.10 6.03
N PRO A 130 -6.40 1.14 6.96
CA PRO A 130 -6.19 2.31 7.82
C PRO A 130 -5.76 3.56 7.03
N LEU A 131 -4.99 3.45 5.95
CA LEU A 131 -4.65 4.60 5.11
C LEU A 131 -5.86 5.14 4.33
N GLY A 132 -6.64 4.26 3.71
CA GLY A 132 -7.87 4.66 3.00
C GLY A 132 -8.86 5.37 3.93
N LEU A 133 -9.10 4.81 5.12
CA LEU A 133 -9.94 5.41 6.15
C LEU A 133 -9.37 6.75 6.67
N GLY A 134 -8.06 6.80 6.91
CA GLY A 134 -7.38 8.00 7.40
C GLY A 134 -7.50 9.19 6.45
N LEU A 135 -7.39 8.93 5.14
CA LEU A 135 -7.55 9.97 4.12
C LEU A 135 -8.98 10.52 4.10
N VAL A 136 -10.00 9.66 4.18
CA VAL A 136 -11.40 10.09 4.23
C VAL A 136 -11.70 10.89 5.50
N LEU A 137 -11.21 10.45 6.66
CA LEU A 137 -11.35 11.20 7.90
C LEU A 137 -10.70 12.58 7.80
N LEU A 138 -9.49 12.66 7.24
CA LEU A 138 -8.80 13.93 7.02
C LEU A 138 -9.61 14.85 6.10
N ALA A 139 -10.11 14.33 4.98
CA ALA A 139 -10.94 15.09 4.05
C ALA A 139 -12.22 15.61 4.73
N THR A 140 -12.85 14.78 5.56
CA THR A 140 -14.06 15.17 6.32
C THR A 140 -13.74 16.30 7.30
N VAL A 141 -12.62 16.22 8.03
CA VAL A 141 -12.18 17.26 8.97
C VAL A 141 -11.86 18.57 8.26
N VAL A 142 -11.17 18.52 7.12
CA VAL A 142 -10.88 19.70 6.31
C VAL A 142 -12.17 20.34 5.79
N LEU A 143 -13.12 19.53 5.33
CA LEU A 143 -14.42 20.02 4.84
C LEU A 143 -15.22 20.70 5.96
N LEU A 144 -15.31 20.06 7.13
CA LEU A 144 -15.95 20.64 8.33
C LEU A 144 -15.27 21.93 8.77
N GLY A 145 -13.94 21.99 8.73
CA GLY A 145 -13.17 23.19 9.01
C GLY A 145 -13.49 24.33 8.06
N LEU A 146 -13.52 24.06 6.74
CA LEU A 146 -13.86 25.04 5.72
C LEU A 146 -15.29 25.57 5.89
N VAL A 147 -16.26 24.68 6.13
CA VAL A 147 -17.65 25.07 6.40
C VAL A 147 -17.73 25.91 7.67
N GLY A 148 -17.03 25.54 8.73
CA GLY A 148 -16.97 26.32 9.98
C GLY A 148 -16.41 27.72 9.77
N VAL A 149 -15.30 27.85 9.05
CA VAL A 149 -14.68 29.15 8.70
C VAL A 149 -15.64 29.99 7.85
N PHE A 150 -16.30 29.37 6.87
CA PHE A 150 -17.24 30.05 5.99
C PHE A 150 -18.47 30.58 6.77
N VAL A 151 -19.05 29.77 7.64
CA VAL A 151 -20.16 30.16 8.53
C VAL A 151 -19.73 31.28 9.48
N LEU A 152 -18.52 31.20 10.04
CA LEU A 152 -17.98 32.24 10.92
C LEU A 152 -17.75 33.56 10.17
N ALA A 153 -17.25 33.51 8.93
CA ALA A 153 -17.05 34.67 8.07
C ALA A 153 -18.38 35.35 7.71
N LEU A 154 -19.42 34.55 7.41
CA LEU A 154 -20.77 35.07 7.16
C LEU A 154 -21.38 35.72 8.41
N ARG A 155 -21.26 35.08 9.58
CA ARG A 155 -21.74 35.65 10.86
C ARG A 155 -21.04 36.96 11.21
N ARG A 156 -19.72 37.06 10.96
CA ARG A 156 -18.96 38.29 11.21
C ARG A 156 -19.34 39.45 10.28
N ARG A 157 -19.80 39.16 9.06
CA ARG A 157 -20.33 40.17 8.13
C ARG A 157 -21.69 40.71 8.54
N SER A 158 -22.45 39.95 9.33
CA SER A 158 -23.78 40.34 9.79
C SER A 158 -23.78 41.15 11.10
N LEU A 159 -22.63 41.54 11.65
CA LEU A 159 -22.59 42.54 12.73
C LEU A 159 -22.85 43.92 12.10
N PRO A 160 -24.02 44.53 12.33
CA PRO A 160 -24.26 45.87 11.86
C PRO A 160 -23.27 46.79 12.57
N ARG A 161 -22.58 47.61 11.79
CA ARG A 161 -21.97 48.84 12.28
C ARG A 161 -23.09 49.72 12.83
N HIS A 162 -23.47 49.55 14.10
CA HIS A 162 -23.94 50.65 14.93
C HIS A 162 -22.65 51.37 15.38
N ALA A 163 -22.04 52.15 14.49
CA ALA A 163 -22.34 53.57 14.39
C ALA A 163 -22.29 54.18 15.80
N ALA A 164 -21.06 54.55 16.17
CA ALA A 164 -20.80 55.55 17.19
C ALA A 164 -21.67 56.77 16.89
N GLY A 165 -22.75 56.94 17.65
CA GLY A 165 -23.63 58.08 17.61
C GLY A 165 -23.84 58.57 19.04
N ALA A 166 -23.51 59.85 19.24
CA ALA A 166 -23.83 60.69 20.40
C ALA A 166 -23.07 60.40 21.71
N VAL A 167 -21.83 60.89 21.73
CA VAL A 167 -21.23 61.48 22.94
C VAL A 167 -21.87 62.86 23.15
N GLY A 168 -22.38 63.09 24.35
CA GLY A 168 -22.51 64.41 24.97
C GLY A 168 -23.85 65.11 24.79
N GLU A 169 -24.74 65.02 25.78
CA GLU A 169 -25.19 66.23 26.46
C GLU A 169 -25.65 65.92 27.89
N GLU A 170 -25.24 66.81 28.77
CA GLU A 170 -25.15 66.70 30.22
C GLU A 170 -26.12 67.72 30.83
N SER A 171 -26.76 67.32 31.93
CA SER A 171 -27.45 68.14 32.97
C SER A 171 -28.96 68.51 32.85
N PRO A 172 -29.77 68.07 33.85
CA PRO A 172 -31.04 68.66 34.32
C PRO A 172 -30.78 69.55 35.57
N PRO A 173 -31.73 69.98 36.47
CA PRO A 173 -33.21 70.09 36.46
C PRO A 173 -33.71 71.52 36.93
N ALA A 174 -34.99 71.62 37.35
CA ALA A 174 -35.69 72.71 38.08
C ALA A 174 -36.50 73.67 37.18
N GLU A 175 -37.74 74.08 37.47
CA GLU A 175 -38.50 74.04 38.72
C GLU A 175 -40.00 74.33 38.50
N HIS A 176 -40.82 73.88 39.45
CA HIS A 176 -42.24 74.14 39.65
C HIS A 176 -42.59 75.61 39.92
N SER A 177 -43.78 76.05 39.46
CA SER A 177 -44.75 76.96 40.13
C SER A 177 -45.82 77.32 39.08
N VAL A 178 -47.10 76.93 39.11
CA VAL A 178 -48.18 77.01 40.11
C VAL A 178 -48.43 78.43 40.64
N GLY A 179 -49.51 79.04 40.15
CA GLY A 179 -50.52 79.63 41.04
C GLY A 179 -50.79 81.14 40.96
N ALA A 180 -51.97 81.45 40.42
CA ALA A 180 -53.00 82.35 40.97
C ALA A 180 -52.80 83.89 40.97
N GLY A 181 -53.84 84.58 40.48
CA GLY A 181 -54.15 85.95 40.88
C GLY A 181 -55.14 86.70 39.96
N PRO A 182 -56.40 86.93 40.39
CA PRO A 182 -57.41 87.70 39.65
C PRO A 182 -57.53 89.16 40.15
N ALA A 183 -58.04 90.07 39.30
CA ALA A 183 -58.71 91.36 39.59
C ALA A 183 -58.91 92.08 38.23
N ALA A 184 -59.99 92.77 37.91
CA ALA A 184 -61.16 93.26 38.63
C ALA A 184 -62.34 93.42 37.64
#